data_AF-A0A7X7XSS8-F1
#
_entry.id   AF-A0A7X7XSS8-F1
#
_cell.length_a   1.000
_cell.length_b   1.000
_cell.length_c   1.000
_cell.angle_alpha   90.00
_cell.angle_beta   90.00
_cell.angle_gamma   90.00
#
_symmetry.space_group_name_H-M   'P 1'
#
loop_
_entity.id
_entity.type
_entity.pdbx_description
1 polymer ?
#
loop_
_entity_poly.entity_id
_entity_poly.type
_entity_poly.pdbx_seq_one_letter_code
_entity_poly.pdbx_strand_id
1 'polypeptide(L)'
;MAYELGLKGVTIYRDRSKEVQVLTKGREEKEEKRESKLTPRPRPSVTYGATIKMKTGCGNLYVTINEDENGICEVFSTLGKAGGCAASQTEAISRLVSLALRSGVSPEPIIEQLKGIRCPNPIWQDGEKILSCADAIAKALEKYLSMKTEEKKRLDFLKENEVYEEKDLQGEKIEEEKSQTIEGVESLICPECGGVMISLEGCWTCPNCGYSKCD
;
A
#
# COMPACT_ATOMS: atom_id res chain seq x y z
N MET A 1 55.28 49.94 -12.89
CA MET A 1 55.67 49.01 -13.96
C MET A 1 55.20 49.40 -15.36
N ALA A 2 53.90 49.42 -15.71
CA ALA A 2 53.49 49.75 -17.09
C ALA A 2 53.78 51.20 -17.52
N TYR A 3 53.63 52.17 -16.61
CA TYR A 3 53.98 53.58 -16.81
C TYR A 3 55.50 53.80 -16.96
N GLU A 4 56.29 53.12 -16.12
CA GLU A 4 57.76 53.18 -16.16
C GLU A 4 58.35 52.57 -17.44
N LEU A 5 57.65 51.60 -18.05
CA LEU A 5 58.03 50.99 -19.32
C LEU A 5 57.55 51.77 -20.55
N GLY A 6 56.93 52.95 -20.37
CA GLY A 6 56.50 53.83 -21.46
C GLY A 6 55.41 53.26 -22.36
N LEU A 7 54.61 52.30 -21.86
CA LEU A 7 53.57 51.66 -22.66
C LEU A 7 52.35 52.58 -22.82
N LYS A 8 51.81 52.65 -24.04
CA LYS A 8 50.66 53.52 -24.38
C LYS A 8 49.32 53.03 -23.83
N GLY A 9 49.24 51.81 -23.30
CA GLY A 9 48.02 51.25 -22.71
C GLY A 9 48.21 49.82 -22.19
N VAL A 10 47.31 49.39 -21.30
CA VAL A 10 47.31 48.05 -20.72
C VAL A 10 45.96 47.39 -20.99
N THR A 11 45.96 46.14 -21.47
CA THR A 11 44.73 45.34 -21.64
C THR A 11 44.69 44.25 -20.59
N ILE A 12 43.61 44.21 -19.80
CA ILE A 12 43.41 43.23 -18.72
C ILE A 12 42.35 42.25 -19.17
N TYR A 13 42.69 40.95 -19.16
CA TYR A 13 41.71 39.88 -19.31
C TYR A 13 41.25 39.42 -17.93
N ARG A 14 39.94 39.52 -17.67
CA ARG A 14 39.32 38.95 -16.48
C ARG A 14 38.91 37.50 -16.76
N ASP A 15 38.99 36.66 -15.74
CA ASP A 15 38.51 35.28 -15.81
C ASP A 15 37.02 35.27 -16.24
N ARG A 16 36.64 34.38 -17.17
CA ARG A 16 35.35 34.36 -17.92
C ARG A 16 35.10 35.49 -18.93
N SER A 17 36.10 36.29 -19.30
CA SER A 17 35.94 37.32 -20.33
C SER A 17 35.84 36.77 -21.77
N LYS A 18 36.09 35.48 -21.98
CA LYS A 18 35.90 34.78 -23.25
C LYS A 18 35.12 33.50 -23.02
N GLU A 19 34.32 33.10 -24.00
CA GLU A 19 33.49 31.88 -23.94
C GLU A 19 34.32 30.60 -23.85
N VAL A 20 35.54 30.60 -24.41
CA VAL A 20 36.44 29.45 -24.39
C VAL A 20 37.80 29.86 -23.82
N GLN A 21 38.25 29.14 -22.81
CA GLN A 21 39.52 29.35 -22.13
C GLN A 21 40.45 28.19 -22.49
N VAL A 22 41.58 28.50 -23.12
CA VAL A 22 42.54 27.51 -23.66
C VAL A 22 43.50 26.94 -22.61
N LEU A 23 43.51 27.48 -21.39
CA LEU A 23 44.37 27.04 -20.30
C LEU A 23 43.60 27.02 -18.97
N THR A 24 43.24 25.83 -18.51
CA THR A 24 42.62 25.61 -17.20
C THR A 24 43.72 25.13 -16.23
N LYS A 25 44.06 25.91 -15.20
CA LYS A 25 44.81 25.35 -14.07
C LYS A 25 43.89 24.35 -13.39
N GLY A 26 44.30 23.09 -13.34
CA GLY A 26 43.52 21.97 -12.81
C GLY A 26 42.83 22.33 -11.50
N ARG A 27 41.53 22.59 -11.60
CA ARG A 27 40.62 22.36 -10.49
C ARG A 27 40.43 20.86 -10.49
N GLU A 28 40.76 20.20 -9.39
CA GLU A 28 40.29 18.83 -9.18
C GLU A 28 38.79 18.83 -9.48
N GLU A 29 38.41 18.12 -10.54
CA GLU A 29 37.03 17.83 -10.83
C GLU A 29 36.54 17.00 -9.65
N LYS A 30 35.94 17.67 -8.66
CA LYS A 30 34.92 17.01 -7.85
C LYS A 30 33.91 16.52 -8.86
N GLU A 31 33.86 15.21 -9.07
CA GLU A 31 32.71 14.57 -9.69
C GLU A 31 31.47 15.13 -9.00
N GLU A 32 30.82 16.08 -9.66
CA GLU A 32 29.44 16.41 -9.34
C GLU A 32 28.70 15.10 -9.60
N LYS A 33 28.41 14.36 -8.52
CA LYS A 33 27.40 13.30 -8.53
C LYS A 33 26.17 13.95 -9.16
N ARG A 34 25.96 13.71 -10.46
CA ARG A 34 24.70 14.06 -11.12
C ARG A 34 23.65 13.40 -10.25
N GLU A 35 22.89 14.21 -9.52
CA GLU A 35 21.78 13.72 -8.71
C GLU A 35 20.94 12.83 -9.62
N SER A 36 20.95 11.53 -9.35
CA SER A 36 20.14 10.58 -10.11
C SER A 36 18.71 11.04 -9.95
N LYS A 37 18.07 11.45 -11.05
CA LYS A 37 16.67 11.87 -11.02
C LYS A 37 15.86 10.75 -10.37
N LEU A 38 15.10 11.08 -9.33
CA LEU A 38 14.20 10.13 -8.69
C LEU A 38 13.23 9.61 -9.76
N THR A 39 13.29 8.31 -9.98
CA THR A 39 12.39 7.61 -10.91
C THR A 39 11.62 6.57 -10.13
N PRO A 40 10.35 6.33 -10.48
CA PRO A 40 9.56 5.35 -9.78
C PRO A 40 10.12 3.94 -10.02
N ARG A 41 10.12 3.12 -8.97
CA ARG A 41 10.44 1.70 -9.07
C ARG A 41 9.49 0.98 -10.05
N PRO A 42 9.95 -0.09 -10.71
CA PRO A 42 9.12 -0.88 -11.63
C PRO A 42 7.89 -1.44 -10.89
N ARG A 43 6.78 -1.54 -11.61
CA ARG A 43 5.55 -2.13 -11.07
C ARG A 43 5.67 -3.66 -11.08
N PRO A 44 5.47 -4.38 -9.97
CA PRO A 44 5.44 -5.84 -9.96
C PRO A 44 4.17 -6.36 -10.66
N SER A 45 4.17 -7.64 -11.05
CA SER A 45 3.02 -8.28 -11.69
C SER A 45 1.84 -8.50 -10.73
N VAL A 46 2.14 -8.66 -9.43
CA VAL A 46 1.15 -8.89 -8.37
C VAL A 46 1.47 -7.96 -7.21
N THR A 47 0.43 -7.36 -6.64
CA THR A 47 0.48 -6.58 -5.40
C THR A 47 -0.64 -7.04 -4.48
N TYR A 48 -0.46 -6.82 -3.18
CA TYR A 48 -1.44 -7.17 -2.15
C TYR A 48 -1.83 -5.94 -1.36
N GLY A 49 -3.05 -5.89 -0.88
CA GLY A 49 -3.55 -4.69 -0.24
C GLY A 49 -5.01 -4.78 0.18
N ALA A 50 -5.61 -3.63 0.44
CA ALA A 50 -7.01 -3.53 0.84
C ALA A 50 -7.72 -2.38 0.12
N THR A 51 -9.02 -2.56 -0.09
CA THR A 51 -9.91 -1.49 -0.55
C THR A 51 -10.75 -0.98 0.61
N ILE A 52 -10.58 0.31 0.93
CA ILE A 52 -11.32 1.01 1.98
C ILE A 52 -12.42 1.84 1.34
N LYS A 53 -13.66 1.59 1.78
CA LYS A 53 -14.82 2.40 1.37
C LYS A 53 -14.91 3.66 2.22
N MET A 54 -14.82 4.80 1.56
CA MET A 54 -14.97 6.14 2.13
C MET A 54 -16.24 6.79 1.58
N LYS A 55 -17.07 7.36 2.45
CA LYS A 55 -18.19 8.22 2.03
C LYS A 55 -17.65 9.64 1.84
N THR A 56 -18.03 10.27 0.76
CA THR A 56 -17.68 11.68 0.46
C THR A 56 -18.93 12.43 -0.02
N GLY A 57 -18.87 13.76 -0.06
CA GLY A 57 -19.95 14.56 -0.65
C GLY A 57 -20.14 14.35 -2.15
N CYS A 58 -19.17 13.74 -2.84
CA CYS A 58 -19.27 13.36 -4.26
C CYS A 58 -19.77 11.91 -4.45
N GLY A 59 -20.08 11.19 -3.37
CA GLY A 59 -20.53 9.80 -3.39
C GLY A 59 -19.57 8.84 -2.66
N ASN A 60 -19.80 7.53 -2.86
CA ASN A 60 -18.91 6.50 -2.33
C ASN A 60 -17.60 6.47 -3.11
N LEU A 61 -16.50 6.66 -2.40
CA LEU A 61 -15.14 6.55 -2.88
C LEU A 61 -14.55 5.22 -2.39
N TYR A 62 -13.97 4.44 -3.29
CA TYR A 62 -13.27 3.20 -2.97
C TYR A 62 -11.79 3.43 -3.16
N VAL A 63 -11.04 3.45 -2.06
CA VAL A 63 -9.58 3.68 -2.07
C VAL A 63 -8.89 2.34 -1.89
N THR A 64 -8.27 1.85 -2.95
CA THR A 64 -7.46 0.63 -2.96
C THR A 64 -6.01 0.99 -2.75
N ILE A 65 -5.41 0.46 -1.70
CA ILE A 65 -4.02 0.70 -1.32
C ILE A 65 -3.29 -0.62 -1.43
N ASN A 66 -2.25 -0.65 -2.26
CA ASN A 66 -1.49 -1.84 -2.60
C ASN A 66 -0.03 -1.69 -2.18
N GLU A 67 0.56 -2.81 -1.81
CA GLU A 67 1.93 -2.96 -1.37
C GLU A 67 2.67 -4.03 -2.19
N ASP A 68 3.98 -3.89 -2.21
CA ASP A 68 4.94 -4.91 -2.62
C ASP A 68 5.94 -5.18 -1.50
N GLU A 69 7.02 -5.91 -1.80
CA GLU A 69 8.06 -6.30 -0.85
C GLU A 69 8.73 -5.12 -0.13
N ASN A 70 8.74 -3.93 -0.74
CA ASN A 70 9.30 -2.72 -0.15
C ASN A 70 8.20 -1.69 0.19
N GLY A 71 7.01 -2.17 0.55
CA GLY A 71 5.94 -1.41 1.18
C GLY A 71 4.93 -0.83 0.20
N ILE A 72 4.18 0.18 0.64
CA ILE A 72 3.11 0.81 -0.14
C ILE A 72 3.67 1.36 -1.45
N CYS A 73 3.08 0.89 -2.54
CA CYS A 73 3.53 1.21 -3.89
C CYS A 73 2.45 1.94 -4.68
N GLU A 74 1.17 1.65 -4.45
CA GLU A 74 0.10 2.15 -5.30
C GLU A 74 -1.18 2.47 -4.54
N VAL A 75 -1.86 3.51 -5.02
CA VAL A 75 -3.17 3.91 -4.55
C VAL A 75 -4.06 4.13 -5.77
N PHE A 76 -5.20 3.45 -5.79
CA PHE A 76 -6.25 3.67 -6.78
C PHE A 76 -7.51 4.14 -6.06
N SER A 77 -8.15 5.17 -6.60
CA SER A 77 -9.40 5.65 -6.03
C SER A 77 -10.47 5.69 -7.10
N THR A 78 -11.58 4.99 -6.86
CA THR A 78 -12.71 4.92 -7.78
C THR A 78 -13.94 5.50 -7.12
N LEU A 79 -14.53 6.50 -7.76
CA LEU A 79 -15.78 7.11 -7.30
C LEU A 79 -16.95 6.37 -7.97
N GLY A 80 -17.79 5.69 -7.19
CA GLY A 80 -18.64 4.62 -7.72
C GLY A 80 -19.69 5.03 -8.76
N LYS A 81 -20.46 6.09 -8.51
CA LYS A 81 -21.56 6.54 -9.41
C LYS A 81 -21.42 7.99 -9.87
N ALA A 82 -20.26 8.60 -9.64
CA ALA A 82 -20.04 9.99 -10.00
C ALA A 82 -18.98 10.07 -11.11
N GLY A 83 -19.38 10.63 -12.26
CA GLY A 83 -18.48 11.06 -13.32
C GLY A 83 -18.10 12.54 -13.17
N GLY A 84 -17.36 13.07 -14.15
CA GLY A 84 -17.01 14.49 -14.21
C GLY A 84 -15.75 14.86 -13.41
N CYS A 85 -15.65 16.13 -13.01
CA CYS A 85 -14.42 16.68 -12.42
C CYS A 85 -13.95 15.93 -11.17
N ALA A 86 -14.87 15.49 -10.30
CA ALA A 86 -14.52 14.77 -9.08
C ALA A 86 -13.82 13.43 -9.39
N ALA A 87 -14.32 12.67 -10.36
CA ALA A 87 -13.70 11.41 -10.77
C ALA A 87 -12.33 11.64 -11.42
N SER A 88 -12.24 12.62 -12.33
CA SER A 88 -11.00 12.95 -13.02
C SER A 88 -9.90 13.43 -12.06
N GLN A 89 -10.23 14.31 -11.11
CA GLN A 89 -9.29 14.78 -10.09
C GLN A 89 -8.87 13.65 -9.14
N THR A 90 -9.81 12.80 -8.74
CA THR A 90 -9.55 11.64 -7.89
C THR A 90 -8.58 10.65 -8.56
N GLU A 91 -8.77 10.39 -9.85
CA GLU A 91 -7.86 9.55 -10.63
C GLU A 91 -6.47 10.19 -10.76
N ALA A 92 -6.41 11.50 -11.06
CA ALA A 92 -5.16 12.23 -11.16
C ALA A 92 -4.36 12.20 -9.85
N ILE A 93 -5.03 12.46 -8.72
CA ILE A 93 -4.43 12.36 -7.38
C ILE A 93 -3.90 10.95 -7.13
N SER A 94 -4.70 9.92 -7.40
CA SER A 94 -4.30 8.51 -7.22
C SER A 94 -3.04 8.15 -8.02
N ARG A 95 -2.94 8.62 -9.27
CA ARG A 95 -1.76 8.42 -10.13
C ARG A 95 -0.53 9.14 -9.60
N LEU A 96 -0.68 10.38 -9.12
CA LEU A 96 0.41 11.16 -8.54
C LEU A 96 0.90 10.57 -7.21
N VAL A 97 -0.02 10.12 -6.36
CA VAL A 97 0.30 9.43 -5.10
C VAL A 97 1.06 8.14 -5.39
N SER A 98 0.57 7.31 -6.32
CA SER A 98 1.27 6.08 -6.74
C SER A 98 2.65 6.37 -7.33
N LEU A 99 2.80 7.46 -8.10
CA LEU A 99 4.09 7.88 -8.60
C LEU A 99 5.05 8.26 -7.46
N ALA A 100 4.58 9.04 -6.49
CA ALA A 100 5.36 9.49 -5.35
C ALA A 100 5.83 8.30 -4.49
N LEU A 101 4.92 7.39 -4.14
CA LEU A 101 5.21 6.19 -3.35
C LEU A 101 6.29 5.32 -4.02
N ARG A 102 6.12 5.01 -5.31
CA ARG A 102 7.14 4.25 -6.05
C ARG A 102 8.46 5.00 -6.21
N SER A 103 8.47 6.32 -6.09
CA SER A 103 9.69 7.14 -6.15
C SER A 103 10.39 7.26 -4.79
N GLY A 104 9.93 6.52 -3.77
CA GLY A 104 10.53 6.47 -2.44
C GLY A 104 10.03 7.56 -1.48
N VAL A 105 8.97 8.29 -1.84
CA VAL A 105 8.32 9.24 -0.91
C VAL A 105 7.55 8.42 0.13
N SER A 106 7.78 8.71 1.42
CA SER A 106 7.06 8.03 2.48
C SER A 106 5.57 8.43 2.48
N PRO A 107 4.66 7.59 3.02
CA PRO A 107 3.23 7.89 3.01
C PRO A 107 2.84 9.12 3.84
N GLU A 108 3.58 9.43 4.91
CA GLU A 108 3.19 10.44 5.90
C GLU A 108 3.17 11.87 5.32
N PRO A 109 4.19 12.33 4.55
CA PRO A 109 4.12 13.60 3.85
C PRO A 109 2.95 13.68 2.86
N ILE A 110 2.63 12.59 2.18
CA ILE A 110 1.51 12.56 1.21
C ILE A 110 0.18 12.74 1.96
N ILE A 111 0.01 12.02 3.08
CA ILE A 111 -1.15 12.17 3.96
C ILE A 111 -1.27 13.62 4.43
N GLU A 112 -0.19 14.21 4.92
CA GLU A 112 -0.18 15.59 5.42
C GLU A 112 -0.62 16.60 4.35
N GLN A 113 -0.17 16.42 3.10
CA GLN A 113 -0.56 17.31 1.99
C GLN A 113 -2.02 17.15 1.56
N LEU A 114 -2.58 15.94 1.63
CA LEU A 114 -3.95 15.65 1.19
C LEU A 114 -5.00 15.90 2.28
N LYS A 115 -4.63 15.69 3.55
CA LYS A 115 -5.52 15.83 4.70
C LYS A 115 -5.93 17.29 4.87
N GLY A 116 -7.20 17.52 5.12
CA GLY A 116 -7.73 18.87 5.30
C GLY A 116 -8.16 19.59 4.01
N ILE A 117 -7.84 19.08 2.81
CA ILE A 117 -8.32 19.65 1.55
C ILE A 117 -9.86 19.63 1.55
N ARG A 118 -10.47 20.78 1.27
CA ARG A 118 -11.93 20.97 1.36
C ARG A 118 -12.57 21.05 -0.01
N CYS A 119 -13.71 20.40 -0.16
CA CYS A 119 -14.66 20.65 -1.24
C CYS A 119 -15.94 21.30 -0.67
N PRO A 120 -16.86 21.79 -1.52
CA PRO A 120 -18.10 22.42 -1.07
C PRO A 120 -19.04 21.52 -0.27
N ASN A 121 -18.86 20.19 -0.35
CA ASN A 121 -19.77 19.20 0.22
C ASN A 121 -19.06 18.30 1.25
N PRO A 122 -18.66 18.81 2.42
CA PRO A 122 -18.11 17.98 3.49
C PRO A 122 -19.22 17.13 4.12
N ILE A 123 -18.88 15.91 4.55
CA ILE A 123 -19.82 15.01 5.22
C ILE A 123 -19.23 14.44 6.51
N TRP A 124 -20.06 13.76 7.29
CA TRP A 124 -19.63 12.98 8.44
C TRP A 124 -19.73 11.49 8.16
N GLN A 125 -18.72 10.74 8.58
CA GLN A 125 -18.65 9.28 8.53
C GLN A 125 -17.97 8.77 9.80
N ASP A 126 -18.60 7.81 10.48
CA ASP A 126 -18.00 7.06 11.60
C ASP A 126 -17.39 7.96 12.70
N GLY A 127 -18.05 9.08 13.02
CA GLY A 127 -17.58 10.04 14.02
C GLY A 127 -16.51 11.02 13.53
N GLU A 128 -16.11 10.94 12.27
CA GLU A 128 -15.15 11.84 11.64
C GLU A 128 -15.74 12.66 10.49
N LYS A 129 -15.22 13.87 10.30
CA LYS A 129 -15.59 14.72 9.16
C LYS A 129 -14.70 14.39 7.96
N ILE A 130 -15.30 14.12 6.81
CA ILE A 130 -14.64 13.96 5.52
C ILE A 130 -14.85 15.23 4.71
N LEU A 131 -13.75 15.93 4.40
CA LEU A 131 -13.80 17.27 3.84
C LEU A 131 -13.83 17.31 2.31
N SER A 132 -13.26 16.30 1.65
CA SER A 132 -13.22 16.14 0.19
C SER A 132 -12.83 14.72 -0.21
N CYS A 133 -12.78 14.44 -1.52
CA CYS A 133 -12.22 13.19 -2.03
C CYS A 133 -10.71 13.05 -1.72
N ALA A 134 -9.95 14.15 -1.74
CA ALA A 134 -8.52 14.15 -1.40
C ALA A 134 -8.30 13.85 0.10
N ASP A 135 -9.08 14.50 0.97
CA ASP A 135 -9.07 14.24 2.41
C ASP A 135 -9.48 12.79 2.73
N ALA A 136 -10.44 12.24 1.98
CA ALA A 136 -10.83 10.83 2.10
C ALA A 136 -9.70 9.87 1.73
N ILE A 137 -8.90 10.17 0.70
CA ILE A 137 -7.72 9.37 0.33
C ILE A 137 -6.68 9.42 1.45
N ALA A 138 -6.41 10.61 2.02
CA ALA A 138 -5.48 10.77 3.13
C ALA A 138 -5.89 9.92 4.35
N LYS A 139 -7.16 9.99 4.73
CA LYS A 139 -7.71 9.23 5.85
C LYS A 139 -7.74 7.73 5.60
N ALA A 140 -7.99 7.30 4.35
CA ALA A 140 -7.89 5.89 3.99
C ALA A 140 -6.45 5.39 4.14
N LEU A 141 -5.45 6.17 3.71
CA LEU A 141 -4.03 5.85 3.91
C LEU A 141 -3.66 5.78 5.40
N GLU A 142 -4.08 6.74 6.22
CA GLU A 142 -3.86 6.70 7.68
C GLU A 142 -4.47 5.44 8.31
N LYS A 143 -5.72 5.13 7.97
CA LYS A 143 -6.43 3.94 8.47
C LYS A 143 -5.73 2.65 8.05
N TYR A 144 -5.19 2.60 6.85
CA TYR A 144 -4.45 1.45 6.36
C TYR A 144 -3.13 1.25 7.09
N LEU A 145 -2.38 2.33 7.36
CA LEU A 145 -1.15 2.28 8.16
C LEU A 145 -1.41 1.86 9.62
N SER A 146 -2.53 2.32 10.21
CA SER A 146 -2.88 1.92 11.58
C SER A 146 -3.25 0.43 11.64
N MET A 147 -4.02 -0.08 10.69
CA MET A 147 -4.34 -1.52 10.57
C MET A 147 -3.07 -2.37 10.48
N LYS A 148 -2.11 -1.98 9.63
CA LYS A 148 -0.81 -2.65 9.50
C LYS A 148 -0.02 -2.66 10.80
N THR A 149 -0.04 -1.55 11.52
CA THR A 149 0.66 -1.43 12.81
C THR A 149 0.02 -2.33 13.87
N GLU A 150 -1.31 -2.41 13.92
CA GLU A 150 -2.04 -3.29 14.83
C GLU A 150 -1.84 -4.76 14.48
N GLU A 151 -1.87 -5.12 13.20
CA GLU A 151 -1.60 -6.47 12.73
C GLU A 151 -0.18 -6.91 13.10
N LYS A 152 0.81 -6.05 12.88
CA LYS A 152 2.19 -6.31 13.28
C LYS A 152 2.31 -6.51 14.79
N LYS A 153 1.72 -5.64 15.61
CA LYS A 153 1.69 -5.80 17.08
C LYS A 153 1.04 -7.12 17.50
N ARG A 154 -0.04 -7.52 16.83
CA ARG A 154 -0.72 -8.79 17.11
C ARG A 154 0.15 -9.99 16.75
N LEU A 155 0.85 -9.95 15.61
CA LEU A 155 1.81 -10.97 15.19
C LEU A 155 3.01 -11.05 16.14
N ASP A 156 3.54 -9.91 16.55
CA ASP A 156 4.66 -9.84 17.48
C ASP A 156 4.24 -10.39 18.85
N PHE A 157 3.04 -10.05 19.33
CA PHE A 157 2.46 -10.63 20.55
C PHE A 157 2.28 -12.16 20.45
N LEU A 158 1.83 -12.68 19.30
CA LEU A 158 1.68 -14.13 19.08
C LEU A 158 3.05 -14.86 19.05
N LYS A 159 4.09 -14.21 18.52
CA LYS A 159 5.46 -14.75 18.51
C LYS A 159 6.09 -14.74 19.90
N GLU A 160 5.86 -13.70 20.70
CA GLU A 160 6.37 -13.58 22.07
C GLU A 160 5.68 -14.56 23.04
N ASN A 161 4.45 -15.01 22.74
CA ASN A 161 3.68 -15.91 23.61
C ASN A 161 3.63 -17.37 23.12
N GLU A 162 4.51 -17.77 22.19
CA GLU A 162 4.67 -19.14 21.66
C GLU A 162 3.50 -20.11 21.94
N VAL A 163 2.36 -19.90 21.28
CA VAL A 163 1.40 -21.00 21.08
C VAL A 163 1.87 -21.75 19.83
N TYR A 164 3.00 -22.44 19.97
CA TYR A 164 3.35 -23.55 19.08
C TYR A 164 2.73 -24.80 19.70
N GLU A 165 1.63 -25.29 19.14
CA GLU A 165 1.47 -26.75 19.10
C GLU A 165 2.52 -27.26 18.11
N GLU A 166 3.74 -27.48 18.61
CA GLU A 166 4.60 -28.52 18.05
C GLU A 166 3.87 -29.85 18.28
N LYS A 167 3.06 -30.27 17.30
CA LYS A 167 2.88 -31.71 17.11
C LYS A 167 4.16 -32.20 16.45
N ASP A 168 4.99 -32.80 17.29
CA ASP A 168 6.18 -33.58 16.94
C ASP A 168 6.04 -34.27 15.58
N LEU A 169 6.73 -33.72 14.58
CA LEU A 169 7.20 -34.45 13.41
C LEU A 169 8.55 -35.06 13.77
N GLN A 170 8.56 -36.00 14.72
CA GLN A 170 9.60 -37.02 14.73
C GLN A 170 9.12 -38.15 13.85
N GLY A 171 9.80 -38.29 12.71
CA GLY A 171 9.54 -39.33 11.74
C GLY A 171 9.75 -40.70 12.35
N GLU A 172 8.65 -41.42 12.54
CA GLU A 172 8.66 -42.87 12.44
C GLU A 172 8.03 -43.25 11.10
N LYS A 173 8.74 -44.12 10.40
CA LYS A 173 8.40 -44.65 9.08
C LYS A 173 6.97 -45.18 9.09
N ILE A 174 6.13 -44.65 8.22
CA ILE A 174 4.87 -45.31 7.89
C ILE A 174 5.21 -46.41 6.88
N GLU A 175 5.48 -47.60 7.43
CA GLU A 175 5.16 -48.85 6.75
C GLU A 175 3.62 -48.97 6.67
N GLU A 176 3.16 -49.52 5.55
CA GLU A 176 1.76 -49.71 5.20
C GLU A 176 1.02 -50.59 6.23
N GLU A 177 0.26 -50.03 7.16
CA GLU A 177 -0.72 -50.80 7.94
C GLU A 177 -2.08 -50.11 8.12
N LYS A 178 -3.02 -50.57 7.28
CA LYS A 178 -4.48 -50.73 7.43
C LYS A 178 -5.24 -49.80 8.40
N SER A 179 -6.04 -48.93 7.78
CA SER A 179 -7.46 -48.68 8.07
C SER A 179 -8.00 -49.21 9.42
N GLN A 180 -8.21 -48.30 10.36
CA GLN A 180 -9.30 -48.44 11.34
C GLN A 180 -10.26 -47.27 11.13
N THR A 181 -11.34 -47.56 10.41
CA THR A 181 -12.54 -46.75 10.29
C THR A 181 -13.12 -46.51 11.68
N ILE A 182 -13.11 -45.25 12.13
CA ILE A 182 -13.92 -44.82 13.27
C ILE A 182 -15.31 -44.54 12.69
N GLU A 183 -16.22 -45.49 12.85
CA GLU A 183 -17.64 -45.33 12.53
C GLU A 183 -18.21 -44.15 13.33
N GLY A 184 -18.79 -43.16 12.64
CA GLY A 184 -19.57 -42.09 13.27
C GLY A 184 -19.29 -40.65 12.81
N VAL A 185 -18.27 -40.41 11.99
CA VAL A 185 -17.90 -39.02 11.57
C VAL A 185 -18.74 -38.51 10.38
N GLU A 186 -19.39 -39.40 9.62
CA GLU A 186 -20.19 -39.01 8.44
C GLU A 186 -21.49 -38.24 8.78
N SER A 187 -22.00 -38.34 10.00
CA SER A 187 -23.30 -37.75 10.37
C SER A 187 -23.24 -36.27 10.77
N LEU A 188 -22.06 -35.65 10.87
CA LEU A 188 -21.93 -34.23 11.23
C LEU A 188 -21.87 -33.28 10.03
N ILE A 189 -21.59 -33.77 8.83
CA ILE A 189 -21.40 -32.94 7.64
C ILE A 189 -22.51 -33.22 6.64
N CYS A 190 -23.20 -32.16 6.20
CA CYS A 190 -24.26 -32.26 5.22
C CYS A 190 -23.69 -32.66 3.85
N PRO A 191 -24.17 -33.75 3.23
CA PRO A 191 -23.66 -34.20 1.93
C PRO A 191 -24.01 -33.26 0.77
N GLU A 192 -25.07 -32.46 0.92
CA GLU A 192 -25.56 -31.56 -0.14
C GLU A 192 -24.78 -30.24 -0.20
N CYS A 193 -24.38 -29.68 0.95
CA CYS A 193 -23.78 -28.34 1.00
C CYS A 193 -22.55 -28.21 1.89
N GLY A 194 -22.09 -29.31 2.53
CA GLY A 194 -20.94 -29.31 3.44
C GLY A 194 -21.18 -28.58 4.76
N GLY A 195 -22.39 -28.08 5.01
CA GLY A 195 -22.75 -27.42 6.26
C GLY A 195 -22.84 -28.41 7.44
N VAL A 196 -22.68 -27.92 8.66
CA VAL A 196 -22.78 -28.76 9.86
C VAL A 196 -24.24 -29.19 10.08
N MET A 197 -24.48 -30.48 10.30
CA MET A 197 -25.80 -31.02 10.62
C MET A 197 -26.08 -30.94 12.13
N ILE A 198 -27.34 -30.72 12.49
CA ILE A 198 -27.82 -30.73 13.87
C ILE A 198 -28.84 -31.85 14.07
N SER A 199 -28.80 -32.53 15.22
CA SER A 199 -29.80 -33.54 15.56
C SER A 199 -31.04 -32.86 16.15
N LEU A 200 -32.19 -33.02 15.50
CA LEU A 200 -33.50 -32.54 15.94
C LEU A 200 -34.49 -33.71 15.84
N GLU A 201 -35.19 -34.02 16.94
CA GLU A 201 -36.25 -35.04 16.98
C GLU A 201 -35.84 -36.44 16.45
N GLY A 202 -34.57 -36.82 16.62
CA GLY A 202 -34.04 -38.10 16.12
C GLY A 202 -33.60 -38.07 14.65
N CYS A 203 -33.60 -36.91 14.01
CA CYS A 203 -33.13 -36.72 12.65
C CYS A 203 -32.00 -35.69 12.57
N TRP A 204 -30.96 -35.98 11.78
CA TRP A 204 -29.93 -35.03 11.41
C TRP A 204 -30.48 -34.08 10.34
N THR A 205 -30.58 -32.79 10.68
CA THR A 205 -31.14 -31.75 9.79
C THR A 205 -30.08 -30.69 9.51
N CYS A 206 -29.95 -30.29 8.25
CA CYS A 206 -29.09 -29.20 7.82
C CYS A 206 -29.87 -27.88 7.74
N PRO A 207 -29.56 -26.87 8.58
CA PRO A 207 -30.26 -25.58 8.54
C PRO A 207 -29.93 -24.75 7.28
N ASN A 208 -28.87 -25.11 6.56
CA ASN A 208 -28.38 -24.34 5.40
C ASN A 208 -29.09 -24.70 4.09
N CYS A 209 -29.53 -25.96 3.93
CA CYS A 209 -30.18 -26.43 2.68
C CYS A 209 -31.48 -27.22 2.89
N GLY A 210 -31.83 -27.56 4.13
CA GLY A 210 -33.05 -28.32 4.44
C GLY A 210 -32.91 -29.83 4.27
N TYR A 211 -31.73 -30.35 3.91
CA TYR A 211 -31.47 -31.79 3.91
C TYR A 211 -31.69 -32.38 5.31
N SER A 212 -32.41 -33.51 5.39
CA SER A 212 -32.63 -34.23 6.64
C SER A 212 -32.45 -35.74 6.45
N LYS A 213 -31.85 -36.41 7.45
CA LYS A 213 -31.67 -37.86 7.51
C LYS A 213 -32.00 -38.34 8.93
N CYS A 214 -33.05 -39.13 9.05
CA CYS A 214 -33.43 -39.81 10.29
C CYS A 214 -32.77 -41.19 10.34
N ASP A 215 -32.35 -41.63 11.53
CA ASP A 215 -31.96 -43.02 11.76
C ASP A 215 -33.19 -43.93 11.85
#